data_AF-A0A952ZC24-F1
#
_entry.id   AF-A0A952ZC24-F1
#
_cell.length_a   1.000
_cell.length_b   1.000
_cell.length_c   1.000
_cell.angle_alpha   90.00
_cell.angle_beta   90.00
_cell.angle_gamma   90.00
#
_symmetry.space_group_name_H-M   'P 1'
#
loop_
_entity.id
_entity.type
_entity.pdbx_description
1 polymer ?
#
loop_
_entity_poly.entity_id
_entity_poly.type
_entity_poly.pdbx_seq_one_letter_code
_entity_poly.pdbx_strand_id
1 'polypeptide(L)'
;MIRTSTFNWLLWGAFAVLALLWTAGSYIAAALARWGAQALAGGGLDGAGRVLAQPWPLPEVMAPWLEPAMLQALQQTVLVSLDGLREALPFMGAAMGWLVPLIWTVWGLGLVCMLALAGGAHWLWLTLSAPGPGVRK
;
A
#
# COMPACT_ATOMS: atom_id res chain seq x y z
N MET A 1 -2.86 -32.11 17.03
CA MET A 1 -3.71 -31.01 17.52
C MET A 1 -3.04 -29.68 17.23
N ILE A 2 -3.15 -29.17 15.99
CA ILE A 2 -2.71 -27.80 15.67
C ILE A 2 -3.87 -26.89 16.07
N ARG A 3 -3.69 -26.28 17.24
CA ARG A 3 -4.62 -25.45 17.98
C ARG A 3 -5.11 -24.29 17.11
N THR A 4 -6.43 -24.13 17.02
CA THR A 4 -7.17 -23.08 16.29
C THR A 4 -6.61 -21.66 16.45
N SER A 5 -5.91 -21.36 17.56
CA SER A 5 -5.22 -20.09 17.77
C SER A 5 -4.18 -19.76 16.70
N THR A 6 -3.38 -20.73 16.23
CA THR A 6 -2.25 -20.44 15.32
C THR A 6 -2.74 -19.97 13.94
N PHE A 7 -3.84 -20.54 13.43
CA PHE A 7 -4.43 -20.15 12.15
C PHE A 7 -4.94 -18.71 12.17
N ASN A 8 -5.61 -18.30 13.25
CA ASN A 8 -6.13 -16.93 13.38
C ASN A 8 -4.99 -15.90 13.43
N TRP A 9 -3.91 -16.18 14.16
CA TRP A 9 -2.74 -15.30 14.20
C TRP A 9 -2.09 -15.13 12.82
N LEU A 10 -2.01 -16.20 12.03
CA LEU A 10 -1.47 -16.13 10.66
C LEU A 10 -2.37 -15.31 9.73
N LEU A 11 -3.68 -15.56 9.75
CA LEU A 11 -4.66 -14.85 8.90
C LEU A 11 -4.68 -13.35 9.19
N TRP A 12 -4.81 -12.99 10.47
CA TRP A 12 -4.84 -11.59 10.89
C TRP A 12 -3.47 -10.92 10.77
N GLY A 13 -2.37 -11.67 10.96
CA GLY A 13 -1.02 -11.18 10.71
C GLY A 13 -0.79 -10.85 9.24
N ALA A 14 -1.18 -11.74 8.32
CA ALA A 14 -1.11 -11.49 6.88
C ALA A 14 -1.98 -10.30 6.47
N PHE A 15 -3.21 -10.21 6.98
CA PHE A 15 -4.06 -9.04 6.79
C PHE A 15 -3.39 -7.75 7.28
N ALA A 16 -2.80 -7.74 8.48
CA ALA A 16 -2.17 -6.55 9.04
C ALA A 16 -0.97 -6.09 8.19
N VAL A 17 -0.11 -7.01 7.76
CA VAL A 17 1.03 -6.69 6.89
C VAL A 17 0.54 -6.14 5.55
N LEU A 18 -0.42 -6.81 4.92
CA LEU A 18 -0.96 -6.37 3.64
C LEU A 18 -1.69 -5.02 3.74
N ALA A 19 -2.44 -4.79 4.82
CA ALA A 19 -3.12 -3.52 5.09
C ALA A 19 -2.13 -2.38 5.34
N LEU A 20 -1.01 -2.65 6.04
CA LEU A 20 0.07 -1.68 6.23
C LEU A 20 0.73 -1.33 4.90
N LEU A 21 1.08 -2.33 4.07
CA LEU A 21 1.63 -2.13 2.73
C LEU A 21 0.69 -1.31 1.84
N TRP A 22 -0.60 -1.67 1.82
CA TRP A 22 -1.65 -0.97 1.08
C TRP A 22 -1.82 0.49 1.53
N THR A 23 -1.80 0.71 2.84
CA THR A 23 -1.94 2.05 3.43
C THR A 23 -0.70 2.90 3.16
N ALA A 24 0.51 2.33 3.29
CA ALA A 24 1.75 3.00 2.95
C ALA A 24 1.79 3.38 1.46
N GLY A 25 1.41 2.46 0.56
CA GLY A 25 1.33 2.73 -0.87
C GLY A 25 0.33 3.85 -1.20
N SER A 26 -0.87 3.82 -0.61
CA SER A 26 -1.89 4.86 -0.79
C SER A 26 -1.43 6.22 -0.24
N TYR A 27 -0.73 6.22 0.89
CA TYR A 27 -0.17 7.44 1.47
C TYR A 27 0.90 8.06 0.58
N ILE A 28 1.83 7.24 0.07
CA ILE A 28 2.87 7.69 -0.87
C ILE A 28 2.22 8.25 -2.14
N ALA A 29 1.24 7.54 -2.71
CA ALA A 29 0.51 8.01 -3.89
C ALA A 29 -0.18 9.37 -3.64
N ALA A 30 -0.84 9.53 -2.48
CA ALA A 30 -1.49 10.79 -2.13
C ALA A 30 -0.49 11.93 -1.90
N ALA A 31 0.67 11.64 -1.29
CA ALA A 31 1.74 12.62 -1.10
C ALA A 31 2.30 13.08 -2.45
N LEU A 32 2.60 12.14 -3.35
CA LEU A 32 3.08 12.43 -4.71
C LEU A 32 2.05 13.24 -5.51
N ALA A 33 0.77 12.88 -5.43
CA ALA A 33 -0.31 13.64 -6.07
C ALA A 33 -0.37 15.09 -5.59
N ARG A 34 -0.26 15.31 -4.27
CA ARG A 34 -0.24 16.66 -3.68
C ARG A 34 0.99 17.45 -4.12
N TRP A 35 2.17 16.83 -4.09
CA TRP A 35 3.41 17.47 -4.52
C TRP A 35 3.39 17.81 -6.01
N GLY A 36 2.86 16.92 -6.85
CA GLY A 36 2.68 17.18 -8.28
C GLY A 36 1.74 18.35 -8.55
N ALA A 37 0.61 18.41 -7.84
CA ALA A 37 -0.31 19.55 -7.93
C ALA A 37 0.34 20.88 -7.51
N GLN A 38 1.14 20.86 -6.44
CA GLN A 38 1.89 22.03 -5.96
C GLN A 38 2.98 22.47 -6.94
N ALA A 39 3.73 21.54 -7.54
CA ALA A 39 4.77 21.83 -8.50
C ALA A 39 4.21 22.49 -9.78
N LEU A 40 3.03 22.03 -10.23
CA LEU A 40 2.32 22.63 -11.37
C LEU A 40 1.79 24.03 -11.03
N ALA A 41 1.27 24.23 -9.82
CA ALA A 41 0.81 25.55 -9.36
C ALA A 41 1.96 26.55 -9.13
N GLY A 42 3.15 26.05 -8.78
CA GLY A 42 4.36 26.83 -8.46
C GLY A 42 5.24 27.22 -9.65
N GLY A 43 4.84 26.91 -10.89
CA GLY A 43 5.56 27.36 -12.09
C GLY A 43 6.56 26.36 -12.71
N GLY A 44 6.53 25.07 -12.31
CA GLY A 44 7.22 24.00 -13.06
C GLY A 44 8.12 23.08 -12.24
N LEU A 45 8.61 22.03 -12.91
CA LEU A 45 9.35 20.89 -12.35
C LEU A 45 10.76 21.24 -11.84
N ASP A 46 11.25 22.46 -12.10
CA ASP A 46 12.60 22.90 -11.73
C ASP A 46 12.83 22.94 -10.21
N GLY A 47 11.77 23.19 -9.43
CA GLY A 47 11.81 23.11 -7.97
C GLY A 47 11.85 21.68 -7.43
N ALA A 48 11.16 20.75 -8.09
CA ALA A 48 11.13 19.34 -7.71
C ALA A 48 12.46 18.63 -8.02
N GLY A 49 13.12 19.01 -9.12
CA GLY A 49 14.45 18.50 -9.49
C GLY A 49 15.52 18.79 -8.44
N ARG A 50 15.46 19.95 -7.77
CA ARG A 50 16.40 20.27 -6.67
C ARG A 50 16.21 19.43 -5.42
N VAL A 51 14.97 19.04 -5.10
CA VAL A 51 14.68 18.20 -3.93
C VAL A 51 15.15 16.77 -4.16
N LEU A 52 15.01 16.26 -5.38
CA LEU A 52 15.52 14.93 -5.78
C LEU A 52 17.03 14.89 -5.98
N ALA A 53 17.66 16.03 -6.29
CA ALA A 53 19.11 16.14 -6.46
C ALA A 53 19.88 16.23 -5.12
N GLN A 54 19.19 16.40 -3.99
CA GLN A 54 19.83 16.35 -2.68
C GLN A 54 20.29 14.89 -2.44
N PRO A 55 21.58 14.64 -2.14
CA PRO A 55 22.05 13.32 -1.77
C PRO A 55 21.26 12.89 -0.54
N TRP A 56 20.38 11.89 -0.69
CA TRP A 56 19.67 11.33 0.45
C TRP A 56 20.71 10.67 1.34
N PRO A 57 21.03 11.21 2.53
CA PRO A 57 21.99 10.55 3.40
C PRO A 57 21.28 9.30 3.92
N LEU A 58 21.62 8.13 3.36
CA LEU A 58 21.14 6.88 3.93
C LEU A 58 21.73 6.80 5.35
N PRO A 59 20.90 6.81 6.41
CA PRO A 59 21.38 6.61 7.76
C PRO A 59 22.08 5.26 7.82
N GLU A 60 23.24 5.18 8.47
CA GLU A 60 24.02 3.94 8.60
C GLU A 60 23.20 2.79 9.21
N VAL A 61 22.17 3.13 9.98
CA VAL A 61 21.20 2.18 10.57
C VAL A 61 20.38 1.42 9.51
N MET A 62 20.23 1.95 8.30
CA MET A 62 19.53 1.30 7.18
C MET A 62 20.46 0.45 6.30
N ALA A 63 21.78 0.66 6.35
CA ALA A 63 22.76 -0.08 5.55
C ALA A 63 22.66 -1.62 5.72
N PRO A 64 22.48 -2.20 6.92
CA PRO A 64 22.36 -3.65 7.06
C PRO A 64 21.00 -4.22 6.62
N TRP A 65 19.99 -3.38 6.41
CA TRP A 65 18.63 -3.82 6.02
C TRP A 65 18.39 -3.68 4.52
N LEU A 66 19.28 -3.00 3.79
CA LEU A 66 19.11 -2.69 2.38
C LEU A 66 19.92 -3.66 1.52
N GLU A 67 19.34 -4.81 1.21
CA GLU A 67 19.95 -5.73 0.24
C GLU A 67 19.95 -5.13 -1.17
N PRO A 68 20.97 -5.43 -2.00
CA PRO A 68 21.05 -4.93 -3.37
C PRO A 68 19.81 -5.25 -4.23
N ALA A 69 19.20 -6.42 -4.01
CA ALA A 69 17.97 -6.82 -4.69
C ALA A 69 16.78 -5.92 -4.32
N MET A 70 16.70 -5.47 -3.07
CA MET A 70 15.64 -4.57 -2.60
C MET A 70 15.82 -3.17 -3.19
N LEU A 71 17.07 -2.69 -3.30
CA LEU A 71 17.42 -1.46 -4.01
C LEU A 71 17.01 -1.52 -5.48
N GLN A 72 17.32 -2.61 -6.17
CA GLN A 72 16.92 -2.81 -7.57
C GLN A 72 15.40 -2.87 -7.73
N ALA A 73 14.70 -3.60 -6.87
CA ALA A 73 13.24 -3.65 -6.87
C ALA A 73 12.63 -2.26 -6.64
N LEU A 74 13.21 -1.48 -5.72
CA LEU A 74 12.78 -0.10 -5.46
C LEU A 74 13.00 0.78 -6.70
N GLN A 75 14.17 0.71 -7.33
CA GLN A 75 14.47 1.44 -8.56
C GLN A 75 13.51 1.07 -9.69
N GLN A 76 13.26 -0.23 -9.91
CA GLN A 76 12.30 -0.70 -10.91
C GLN A 76 10.88 -0.22 -10.61
N THR A 77 10.46 -0.25 -9.35
CA THR A 77 9.15 0.25 -8.93
C THR A 77 9.03 1.75 -9.20
N VAL A 78 10.08 2.53 -8.93
CA VAL A 78 10.12 3.97 -9.24
C VAL A 78 10.03 4.20 -10.75
N LEU A 79 10.77 3.45 -11.56
CA LEU A 79 10.73 3.56 -13.02
C LEU A 79 9.34 3.25 -13.58
N VAL A 80 8.74 2.13 -13.16
CA VAL A 80 7.38 1.74 -13.56
C VAL A 80 6.36 2.80 -13.14
N SER A 81 6.52 3.38 -11.95
CA SER A 81 5.64 4.45 -11.47
C SER A 81 5.77 5.72 -12.30
N LEU A 82 6.99 6.09 -12.70
CA LEU A 82 7.26 7.26 -13.53
C LEU A 82 6.73 7.09 -14.96
N ASP A 83 6.83 5.90 -15.53
CA ASP A 83 6.27 5.61 -16.86
C ASP A 83 4.74 5.63 -16.82
N GLY A 84 4.11 5.01 -15.83
CA GLY A 84 2.66 5.09 -15.65
C GLY A 84 2.17 6.54 -15.45
N LEU A 85 2.96 7.37 -14.76
CA LEU A 85 2.65 8.80 -14.61
C LEU A 85 2.79 9.57 -15.93
N ARG A 86 3.79 9.24 -16.76
CA ARG A 86 3.96 9.82 -18.10
C ARG A 86 2.81 9.49 -19.03
N GLU A 87 2.27 8.28 -18.95
CA GLU A 87 1.09 7.89 -19.73
C GLU A 87 -0.19 8.59 -19.24
N ALA A 88 -0.28 8.86 -17.93
CA ALA A 88 -1.43 9.53 -17.33
C ALA A 88 -1.43 11.06 -17.50
N LEU A 89 -0.25 11.68 -17.69
CA LEU A 89 -0.04 13.13 -17.89
C LEU A 89 -1.04 13.85 -18.82
N PRO A 90 -1.38 13.35 -20.02
CA PRO A 90 -2.34 14.02 -20.90
C PRO A 90 -3.77 14.12 -20.34
N PHE A 91 -4.15 13.31 -19.35
CA PHE A 91 -5.48 13.32 -18.72
C PHE A 91 -5.54 14.16 -17.44
N MET A 92 -4.40 14.75 -17.01
CA MET A 92 -4.21 15.33 -15.69
C MET A 92 -4.85 16.72 -15.47
N GLY A 93 -5.18 17.48 -16.51
CA GLY A 93 -5.58 18.88 -16.40
C GLY A 93 -6.79 19.16 -15.49
N ALA A 94 -7.87 18.38 -15.61
CA ALA A 94 -9.06 18.51 -14.75
C ALA A 94 -9.11 17.47 -13.61
N ALA A 95 -8.40 16.34 -13.77
CA ALA A 95 -8.43 15.23 -12.82
C ALA A 95 -7.60 15.48 -11.54
N MET A 96 -6.66 16.43 -11.57
CA MET A 96 -5.69 16.59 -10.48
C MET A 96 -6.29 17.02 -9.14
N GLY A 97 -7.37 17.80 -9.17
CA GLY A 97 -8.12 18.16 -7.96
C GLY A 97 -8.85 16.98 -7.31
N TRP A 98 -9.22 15.97 -8.11
CA TRP A 98 -9.93 14.77 -7.66
C TRP A 98 -9.00 13.60 -7.35
N LEU A 99 -7.74 13.67 -7.76
CA LEU A 99 -6.79 12.57 -7.61
C LEU A 99 -6.61 12.18 -6.13
N VAL A 100 -6.45 13.15 -5.24
CA VAL A 100 -6.29 12.89 -3.80
C VAL A 100 -7.55 12.27 -3.18
N PRO A 101 -8.76 12.85 -3.33
CA PRO A 101 -10.01 12.20 -2.90
C PRO A 101 -10.20 10.79 -3.48
N LEU A 102 -9.85 10.57 -4.75
CA LEU A 102 -9.97 9.29 -5.42
C LEU A 102 -9.04 8.25 -4.80
N ILE A 103 -7.78 8.61 -4.52
CA ILE A 103 -6.80 7.73 -3.84
C ILE A 103 -7.34 7.28 -2.48
N TRP A 104 -7.90 8.21 -1.68
CA TRP A 104 -8.52 7.85 -0.40
C TRP A 104 -9.75 6.97 -0.54
N THR A 105 -10.55 7.18 -1.60
CA THR A 105 -11.72 6.33 -1.90
C THR A 105 -11.29 4.91 -2.26
N VAL A 106 -10.29 4.77 -3.14
CA VAL A 106 -9.70 3.49 -3.53
C VAL A 106 -9.06 2.81 -2.33
N TRP A 107 -8.31 3.54 -1.50
CA TRP A 107 -7.73 3.03 -0.26
C TRP A 107 -8.80 2.42 0.65
N GLY A 108 -9.88 3.16 0.91
CA GLY A 108 -10.97 2.73 1.77
C GLY A 108 -11.66 1.49 1.23
N LEU A 109 -11.95 1.47 -0.07
CA LEU A 109 -12.53 0.31 -0.74
C LEU A 109 -11.61 -0.92 -0.64
N GLY A 110 -10.31 -0.74 -0.89
CA GLY A 110 -9.31 -1.80 -0.77
C GLY A 110 -9.24 -2.38 0.65
N LEU A 111 -9.24 -1.53 1.67
CA LEU A 111 -9.26 -1.98 3.07
C LEU A 111 -10.54 -2.75 3.42
N VAL A 112 -11.71 -2.24 3.00
CA VAL A 112 -12.99 -2.93 3.22
C VAL A 112 -12.98 -4.31 2.55
N CYS A 113 -12.50 -4.40 1.31
CA CYS A 113 -12.36 -5.67 0.60
C CYS A 113 -11.42 -6.63 1.34
N MET A 114 -10.23 -6.18 1.76
CA MET A 114 -9.29 -7.01 2.51
C MET A 114 -9.87 -7.49 3.84
N LEU A 115 -10.58 -6.61 4.56
CA LEU A 115 -11.23 -6.94 5.82
C LEU A 115 -12.37 -7.93 5.62
N ALA A 116 -13.18 -7.77 4.57
CA ALA A 116 -14.24 -8.69 4.21
C ALA A 116 -13.70 -10.08 3.88
N LEU A 117 -12.58 -10.16 3.15
CA LEU A 117 -11.91 -11.42 2.85
C LEU A 117 -11.35 -12.09 4.11
N ALA A 118 -10.65 -11.34 4.97
CA ALA A 118 -10.11 -11.87 6.22
C ALA A 118 -11.23 -12.33 7.18
N GLY A 119 -12.27 -11.51 7.32
CA GLY A 119 -13.46 -11.83 8.13
C GLY A 119 -14.22 -13.03 7.58
N GLY A 120 -14.41 -13.11 6.26
CA GLY A 120 -15.04 -14.24 5.59
C GLY A 120 -14.25 -15.54 5.75
N ALA A 121 -12.93 -15.50 5.60
CA ALA A 121 -12.06 -16.65 5.85
C ALA A 121 -12.11 -17.11 7.31
N HIS A 122 -12.11 -16.17 8.25
CA HIS A 122 -12.23 -16.47 9.68
C HIS A 122 -13.60 -17.09 10.02
N TRP A 123 -14.68 -16.54 9.48
CA TRP A 123 -16.03 -17.04 9.68
C TRP A 123 -16.20 -18.44 9.11
N LEU A 124 -15.74 -18.67 7.87
CA LEU A 124 -15.76 -19.98 7.24
C LEU A 124 -15.00 -21.01 8.08
N TRP A 125 -13.82 -20.65 8.59
CA TRP A 125 -13.04 -21.51 9.45
C TRP A 125 -13.79 -21.90 10.74
N LEU A 126 -14.49 -20.95 11.38
CA LEU A 126 -15.31 -21.22 12.55
C LEU A 126 -16.46 -22.18 12.24
N THR A 127 -17.14 -22.02 11.10
CA THR A 127 -18.24 -22.90 10.69
C THR A 127 -17.76 -24.33 10.44
N LEU A 128 -16.58 -24.51 9.83
CA LEU A 128 -15.98 -25.82 9.59
C LEU A 128 -15.45 -26.48 10.87
N SER A 129 -15.18 -25.69 11.91
CA SER A 129 -14.62 -26.15 13.19
C SER A 129 -15.69 -26.45 14.26
N ALA A 130 -16.98 -26.20 13.97
CA ALA A 130 -18.06 -26.44 14.93
C ALA A 130 -18.28 -27.95 15.17
N PRO A 131 -18.25 -28.43 16.42
CA PRO A 131 -18.57 -29.83 16.73
C PRO A 131 -20.01 -30.16 16.29
N GLY A 132 -20.19 -31.28 15.59
CA GLY A 132 -21.52 -31.72 15.14
C GLY A 132 -22.50 -31.91 16.31
N PRO A 133 -23.82 -31.75 16.08
CA PRO A 133 -24.85 -31.89 17.12
C PRO A 133 -25.01 -33.37 17.50
N GLY A 134 -24.15 -33.86 18.38
CA GLY A 134 -24.22 -35.21 18.92
C GLY A 134 -23.22 -35.38 20.05
N VAL A 135 -23.66 -35.95 21.17
CA VAL A 135 -22.95 -36.08 22.46
C VAL A 135 -23.18 -34.91 23.43
N ARG A 136 -24.45 -34.72 23.80
CA ARG A 136 -24.78 -34.51 25.22
C ARG A 136 -25.43 -35.80 25.71
N LYS A 137 -24.69 -36.59 26.49
CA LYS A 137 -25.27 -37.59 27.38
C LYS A 137 -25.28 -36.97 28.78
#